data_AF-A0A5B9E1U3-F1
#
_entry.id   AF-A0A5B9E1U3-F1
#
_cell.length_a   1.000
_cell.length_b   1.000
_cell.length_c   1.000
_cell.angle_alpha   90.00
_cell.angle_beta   90.00
_cell.angle_gamma   90.00
#
_symmetry.space_group_name_H-M   'P 1'
#
loop_
_entity.id
_entity.type
_entity.pdbx_description
1 polymer ?
#
loop_
_entity_poly.entity_id
_entity_poly.type
_entity_poly.pdbx_seq_one_letter_code
_entity_poly.pdbx_strand_id
1 'polypeptide(L)'
;MRDWGDPDAGEEPPLYVTAQAVWGMGVHPATHCYVQALIGFDDYRLYRIERDDTLIAEIRQRVADFWQWHIETRRHPEPVRVEDLLRLYPSDSGRAIEADADIRDSLEALCAERQALKLHEARKEVHEYAIKAFMRDATTLLVDGRPALTWKARADGVRVFRIR
;
A
#
# COMPACT_ATOMS: atom_id res chain seq x y z
N MET A 1 -7.49 -6.51 -4.36
CA MET A 1 -8.57 -6.91 -5.29
C MET A 1 -9.30 -5.72 -5.91
N ARG A 2 -9.01 -4.46 -5.53
CA ARG A 2 -9.62 -3.24 -6.10
C ARG A 2 -8.88 -2.66 -7.33
N ASP A 3 -7.84 -3.33 -7.83
CA ASP A 3 -6.98 -2.77 -8.88
C ASP A 3 -7.40 -3.17 -10.30
N TRP A 4 -8.44 -3.99 -10.47
CA TRP A 4 -8.97 -4.36 -11.78
C TRP A 4 -10.11 -3.44 -12.16
N GLY A 5 -9.93 -2.66 -13.23
CA GLY A 5 -10.98 -1.80 -13.78
C GLY A 5 -12.14 -2.58 -14.40
N ASP A 6 -13.30 -1.95 -14.51
CA ASP A 6 -14.43 -2.46 -15.28
C ASP A 6 -14.23 -2.24 -16.80
N PRO A 7 -14.03 -3.31 -17.60
CA PRO A 7 -13.85 -3.17 -19.05
C PRO A 7 -15.09 -2.61 -19.75
N ASP A 8 -16.30 -2.85 -19.23
CA ASP A 8 -17.54 -2.34 -19.83
C ASP A 8 -17.68 -0.83 -19.61
N ALA A 9 -17.01 -0.29 -18.58
CA ALA A 9 -16.87 1.15 -18.33
C ALA A 9 -15.65 1.78 -19.05
N GLY A 10 -14.89 1.00 -19.81
CA GLY A 10 -13.67 1.44 -20.49
C GLY A 10 -12.48 1.63 -19.56
N GLU A 11 -12.50 1.04 -18.37
CA GLU A 11 -11.38 1.09 -17.43
C GLU A 11 -10.31 0.03 -17.78
N GLU A 12 -9.07 0.34 -17.42
CA GLU A 12 -7.92 -0.50 -17.74
C GLU A 12 -7.66 -1.58 -16.67
N PRO A 13 -6.98 -2.70 -17.03
CA PRO A 13 -6.47 -3.64 -16.04
C PRO A 13 -5.34 -3.00 -15.21
N PRO A 14 -4.86 -3.65 -14.13
CA PRO A 14 -3.74 -3.14 -13.36
C PRO A 14 -2.53 -2.81 -14.24
N LEU A 15 -1.85 -1.70 -13.94
CA LEU A 15 -0.76 -1.18 -14.79
C LEU A 15 0.33 -2.22 -15.10
N TYR A 16 0.66 -3.10 -14.16
CA TYR A 16 1.67 -4.15 -14.38
C TYR A 16 1.24 -5.18 -15.45
N VAL A 17 -0.07 -5.42 -15.60
CA VAL A 17 -0.65 -6.28 -16.63
C VAL A 17 -0.58 -5.58 -17.98
N THR A 18 -0.92 -4.29 -18.01
CA THR A 18 -0.78 -3.45 -19.22
C THR A 18 0.66 -3.43 -19.70
N ALA A 19 1.62 -3.16 -18.80
CA ALA A 19 3.04 -3.17 -19.11
C ALA A 19 3.51 -4.52 -19.68
N GLN A 20 3.02 -5.64 -19.14
CA GLN A 20 3.35 -6.99 -19.63
C GLN A 20 2.80 -7.23 -21.05
N ALA A 21 1.55 -6.86 -21.31
CA ALA A 21 0.92 -7.01 -22.62
C ALA A 21 1.64 -6.16 -23.69
N VAL A 22 1.91 -4.89 -23.35
CA VAL A 22 2.65 -3.95 -24.22
C VAL A 22 4.06 -4.46 -24.50
N TRP A 23 4.79 -4.94 -23.48
CA TRP A 23 6.09 -5.59 -23.68
C TRP A 23 6.01 -6.79 -24.63
N GLY A 24 5.02 -7.66 -24.45
CA GLY A 24 4.80 -8.82 -25.33
C GLY A 24 4.61 -8.42 -26.79
N MET A 25 3.83 -7.36 -27.04
CA MET A 25 3.68 -6.77 -28.38
C MET A 25 4.97 -6.11 -28.88
N GLY A 26 5.84 -5.63 -27.98
CA GLY A 26 7.19 -5.24 -28.33
C GLY A 26 8.04 -6.40 -28.86
N VAL A 27 7.86 -7.62 -28.34
CA VAL A 27 8.64 -8.81 -28.76
C VAL A 27 8.05 -9.45 -30.02
N HIS A 28 6.73 -9.57 -30.09
CA HIS A 28 5.99 -10.15 -31.22
C HIS A 28 5.12 -9.07 -31.87
N PRO A 29 5.16 -8.88 -33.20
CA PRO A 29 4.50 -7.77 -33.89
C PRO A 29 2.96 -7.96 -33.99
N ALA A 30 2.29 -8.01 -32.85
CA ALA A 30 0.84 -7.92 -32.74
C ALA A 30 0.40 -6.45 -32.63
N THR A 31 -0.79 -6.16 -33.16
CA THR A 31 -1.44 -4.85 -33.08
C THR A 31 -2.25 -4.67 -31.79
N HIS A 32 -2.57 -5.75 -31.09
CA HIS A 32 -3.29 -5.74 -29.83
C HIS A 32 -3.05 -7.02 -29.01
N CYS A 33 -3.33 -6.97 -27.71
CA CYS A 33 -3.32 -8.11 -26.80
C CYS A 33 -4.65 -8.20 -26.06
N TYR A 34 -5.25 -9.39 -26.03
CA TYR A 34 -6.40 -9.66 -25.17
C TYR A 34 -5.92 -10.18 -23.81
N VAL A 35 -6.38 -9.54 -22.74
CA VAL A 35 -6.15 -9.99 -21.36
C VAL A 35 -7.46 -10.52 -20.81
N GLN A 36 -7.48 -11.82 -20.50
CA GLN A 36 -8.60 -12.49 -19.87
C GLN A 36 -8.30 -12.67 -18.38
N ALA A 37 -9.06 -12.00 -17.53
CA ALA A 37 -8.94 -12.12 -16.09
C ALA A 37 -10.13 -12.91 -15.54
N LEU A 38 -9.85 -14.02 -14.87
CA LEU A 38 -10.82 -14.74 -14.04
C LEU A 38 -10.52 -14.42 -12.59
N ILE A 39 -11.33 -13.55 -12.01
CA ILE A 39 -11.17 -13.00 -10.67
C ILE A 39 -12.11 -13.77 -9.74
N GLY A 40 -11.55 -14.67 -8.92
CA GLY A 40 -12.39 -15.60 -8.17
C GLY A 40 -12.99 -16.67 -9.10
N PHE A 41 -14.26 -17.03 -8.91
CA PHE A 41 -14.92 -18.10 -9.67
C PHE A 41 -15.92 -17.61 -10.73
N ASP A 42 -16.44 -16.38 -10.60
CA ASP A 42 -17.57 -15.87 -11.38
C ASP A 42 -17.36 -14.47 -11.99
N ASP A 43 -16.26 -13.77 -11.67
CA ASP A 43 -15.93 -12.48 -12.28
C ASP A 43 -14.93 -12.70 -13.43
N TYR A 44 -15.45 -12.80 -14.65
CA TYR A 44 -14.67 -12.87 -15.88
C TYR A 44 -14.64 -11.52 -16.57
N ARG A 45 -13.43 -11.03 -16.86
CA ARG A 45 -13.20 -9.75 -17.54
C ARG A 45 -12.30 -9.94 -18.75
N LEU A 46 -12.65 -9.29 -19.86
CA LEU A 46 -11.88 -9.30 -21.10
C LEU A 46 -11.45 -7.87 -21.44
N TYR A 47 -10.16 -7.60 -21.35
CA TYR A 47 -9.58 -6.34 -21.77
C TYR A 47 -8.93 -6.49 -23.14
N ARG A 48 -9.01 -5.45 -23.96
CA ARG A 48 -8.28 -5.35 -25.23
C ARG A 48 -7.29 -4.19 -25.12
N ILE A 49 -6.01 -4.52 -25.11
CA ILE A 49 -4.92 -3.56 -25.01
C ILE A 49 -4.38 -3.34 -26.42
N GLU A 50 -4.50 -2.11 -26.92
CA GLU A 50 -3.95 -1.73 -28.22
C GLU A 50 -2.43 -1.57 -28.14
N ARG A 51 -1.76 -1.80 -29.26
CA ARG A 51 -0.33 -1.55 -29.39
C ARG A 51 -0.05 -0.06 -29.28
N ASP A 52 0.87 0.29 -28.38
CA ASP A 52 1.45 1.63 -28.27
C ASP A 52 2.97 1.55 -28.49
N ASP A 53 3.42 1.92 -29.69
CA ASP A 53 4.84 1.91 -30.04
C ASP A 53 5.69 2.88 -29.22
N THR A 54 5.09 3.99 -28.74
CA THR A 54 5.78 4.96 -27.89
C THR A 54 6.07 4.33 -26.52
N LEU A 55 5.04 3.73 -25.90
CA LEU A 55 5.19 3.05 -24.63
C LEU A 55 6.13 1.83 -24.73
N ILE A 56 6.07 1.08 -25.83
CA ILE A 56 7.01 -0.03 -26.10
C ILE A 56 8.45 0.48 -26.12
N ALA A 57 8.72 1.60 -26.79
CA ALA A 57 10.06 2.18 -26.86
C ALA A 57 10.55 2.62 -25.47
N GLU A 58 9.71 3.28 -24.68
CA GLU A 58 10.04 3.69 -23.32
C GLU A 58 10.35 2.51 -22.39
N ILE A 59 9.52 1.45 -22.42
CA ILE A 59 9.76 0.24 -21.62
C ILE A 59 11.08 -0.41 -22.04
N ARG A 60 11.36 -0.52 -23.34
CA ARG A 60 12.61 -1.08 -23.86
C ARG A 60 13.82 -0.29 -23.40
N GLN A 61 13.76 1.03 -23.42
CA GLN A 61 14.85 1.88 -22.95
C GLN A 61 15.11 1.62 -21.45
N ARG A 62 14.07 1.61 -20.62
CA ARG A 62 14.21 1.34 -19.18
C ARG A 62 14.78 -0.05 -18.89
N VAL A 63 14.37 -1.06 -19.67
CA VAL A 63 14.92 -2.44 -19.53
C VAL A 63 16.39 -2.50 -19.96
N ALA A 64 16.76 -1.80 -21.03
CA ALA A 64 18.15 -1.71 -21.48
C ALA A 64 19.03 -1.02 -20.42
N ASP A 65 18.56 0.11 -19.88
CA ASP A 65 19.23 0.82 -18.79
C ASP A 65 19.37 -0.08 -17.56
N PHE A 66 18.29 -0.76 -17.15
CA PHE A 66 18.34 -1.69 -16.03
C PHE A 66 19.35 -2.81 -16.24
N TRP A 67 19.38 -3.37 -17.46
CA TRP A 67 20.33 -4.42 -17.82
C TRP A 67 21.77 -3.93 -17.74
N GLN A 68 22.08 -2.82 -18.40
CA GLN A 68 23.41 -2.22 -18.46
C GLN A 68 23.91 -1.82 -17.07
N TRP A 69 23.08 -1.12 -16.28
CA TRP A 69 23.52 -0.52 -15.03
C TRP A 69 23.47 -1.47 -13.83
N HIS A 70 22.59 -2.48 -13.84
CA HIS A 70 22.41 -3.38 -12.69
C HIS A 70 22.79 -4.83 -12.96
N ILE A 71 22.39 -5.40 -14.10
CA ILE A 71 22.65 -6.81 -14.40
C ILE A 71 24.11 -7.04 -14.80
N GLU A 72 24.61 -6.29 -15.78
CA GLU A 72 25.99 -6.45 -16.28
C GLU A 72 27.03 -6.08 -15.21
N THR A 73 26.79 -5.00 -14.48
CA THR A 73 27.69 -4.54 -13.40
C THR A 73 27.55 -5.37 -12.11
N ARG A 74 26.51 -6.21 -12.01
CA ARG A 74 26.11 -6.93 -10.79
C ARG A 74 25.91 -6.01 -9.58
N ARG A 75 25.36 -4.81 -9.81
CA ARG A 75 25.00 -3.85 -8.76
C ARG A 75 23.49 -3.84 -8.58
N HIS A 76 23.02 -4.03 -7.36
CA HIS A 76 21.59 -3.96 -7.06
C HIS A 76 21.06 -2.54 -7.35
N PRO A 77 19.80 -2.41 -7.77
CA PRO A 77 19.12 -1.11 -7.79
C PRO A 77 18.95 -0.58 -6.37
N GLU A 78 18.74 0.73 -6.25
CA GLU A 78 18.50 1.34 -4.94
C GLU A 78 17.24 0.75 -4.27
N PRO A 79 17.30 0.45 -2.97
CA PRO A 79 16.16 -0.09 -2.24
C PRO A 79 15.07 0.98 -2.12
N VAL A 80 13.83 0.60 -2.44
CA VAL A 80 12.67 1.52 -2.39
C VAL A 80 11.73 1.22 -1.23
N ARG A 81 11.90 0.07 -0.57
CA ARG A 81 11.13 -0.34 0.61
C ARG A 81 12.02 -0.93 1.69
N VAL A 82 11.48 -1.00 2.91
CA VAL A 82 12.17 -1.58 4.06
C VAL A 82 12.50 -3.06 3.83
N GLU A 83 11.63 -3.80 3.15
CA GLU A 83 11.87 -5.20 2.81
C GLU A 83 13.09 -5.39 1.90
N ASP A 84 13.40 -4.42 1.04
CA ASP A 84 14.60 -4.44 0.20
C ASP A 84 15.85 -4.25 1.06
N LEU A 85 15.81 -3.32 2.03
CA LEU A 85 16.89 -3.12 3.00
C LEU A 85 17.14 -4.38 3.83
N LEU A 86 16.09 -5.08 4.27
CA LEU A 86 16.22 -6.34 5.03
C LEU A 86 16.85 -7.46 4.19
N ARG A 87 16.63 -7.48 2.88
CA ARG A 87 17.29 -8.44 1.97
C ARG A 87 18.75 -8.07 1.70
N LEU A 88 19.05 -6.78 1.57
CA LEU A 88 20.41 -6.28 1.33
C LEU A 88 21.29 -6.40 2.59
N TYR A 89 20.70 -6.23 3.77
CA TYR A 89 21.39 -6.24 5.07
C TYR A 89 20.74 -7.27 6.02
N PRO A 90 20.89 -8.59 5.74
CA PRO A 90 20.21 -9.65 6.49
C PRO A 90 20.75 -9.86 7.92
N SER A 91 21.94 -9.33 8.21
CA SER A 91 22.58 -9.40 9.53
C SER A 91 23.24 -8.07 9.87
N ASP A 92 23.37 -7.77 11.16
CA ASP A 92 24.11 -6.62 11.61
C ASP A 92 25.63 -6.79 11.38
N SER A 93 26.32 -5.67 11.15
CA SER A 93 27.78 -5.65 11.00
C SER A 93 28.50 -5.21 12.28
N GLY A 94 27.76 -4.84 13.33
CA GLY A 94 28.30 -4.19 14.54
C GLY A 94 28.91 -2.81 14.32
N ARG A 95 28.93 -2.27 13.09
CA ARG A 95 29.53 -0.97 12.76
C ARG A 95 28.64 0.19 13.24
N ALA A 96 29.22 1.14 13.96
CA ALA A 96 28.61 2.44 14.22
C ALA A 96 28.86 3.40 13.04
N ILE A 97 27.83 4.18 12.70
CA ILE A 97 27.90 5.25 11.69
C ILE A 97 27.39 6.54 12.31
N GLU A 98 28.01 7.67 11.95
CA GLU A 98 27.56 9.00 12.38
C GLU A 98 26.48 9.50 11.42
N ALA A 99 25.44 10.13 11.95
CA ALA A 99 24.39 10.73 11.13
C ALA A 99 24.87 12.05 10.50
N ASP A 100 24.57 12.24 9.21
CA ASP A 100 24.68 13.55 8.57
C ASP A 100 23.55 14.49 9.01
N ALA A 101 23.51 15.70 8.46
CA ALA A 101 22.52 16.71 8.83
C ALA A 101 21.08 16.24 8.51
N ASP A 102 20.86 15.68 7.32
CA ASP A 102 19.52 15.27 6.86
C ASP A 102 18.97 14.10 7.70
N ILE A 103 19.83 13.14 8.06
CA ILE A 103 19.47 12.02 8.93
C ILE A 103 19.25 12.50 10.38
N ARG A 104 20.00 13.51 10.85
CA ARG A 104 19.78 14.11 12.17
C ARG A 104 18.42 14.78 12.25
N ASP A 105 18.07 15.60 11.27
CA ASP A 105 16.78 16.30 11.21
C ASP A 105 15.62 15.29 11.13
N SER A 106 15.79 14.23 10.33
CA SER A 106 14.82 13.14 10.24
C SER A 106 14.65 12.39 11.56
N LEU A 107 15.75 12.15 12.29
CA LEU A 107 15.73 11.50 13.61
C LEU A 107 15.02 12.38 14.65
N GLU A 108 15.28 13.68 14.67
CA GLU A 108 14.61 14.63 15.56
C GLU A 108 13.10 14.67 15.29
N ALA A 109 12.70 14.77 14.03
CA ALA A 109 11.29 14.71 13.63
C ALA A 109 10.63 13.40 14.08
N LEU A 110 11.28 12.26 13.84
CA LEU A 110 10.77 10.95 14.27
C LEU A 110 10.59 10.88 15.80
N CYS A 111 11.54 11.41 16.57
CA CYS A 111 11.45 11.48 18.02
C CYS A 111 10.26 12.33 18.49
N ALA A 112 10.03 13.48 17.86
CA ALA A 112 8.89 14.35 18.15
C ALA A 112 7.56 13.65 17.82
N GLU A 113 7.45 13.01 16.66
CA GLU A 113 6.25 12.27 16.26
C GLU A 113 5.93 11.11 17.20
N ARG A 114 6.95 10.37 17.67
CA ARG A 114 6.75 9.30 18.66
C ARG A 114 6.21 9.82 19.98
N GLN A 115 6.63 11.01 20.41
CA GLN A 115 6.10 11.64 21.62
C GLN A 115 4.67 12.14 21.42
N ALA A 116 4.39 12.76 20.27
CA ALA A 116 3.06 13.20 19.90
C ALA A 116 2.08 12.02 19.86
N LEU A 117 2.46 10.89 19.24
CA LEU A 117 1.63 9.69 19.18
C LEU A 117 1.30 9.14 20.57
N LYS A 118 2.27 9.09 21.49
CA LYS A 118 2.03 8.70 22.88
C LYS A 118 1.04 9.63 23.58
N LEU A 119 1.18 10.95 23.39
CA LEU A 119 0.27 11.93 23.95
C LEU A 119 -1.14 11.83 23.34
N HIS A 120 -1.25 11.56 22.04
CA HIS A 120 -2.52 11.33 21.35
C HIS A 120 -3.21 10.07 21.86
N GLU A 121 -2.48 8.98 22.08
CA GLU A 121 -3.05 7.75 22.64
C GLU A 121 -3.54 7.98 24.09
N ALA A 122 -2.76 8.66 24.92
CA ALA A 122 -3.20 9.01 26.28
C ALA A 122 -4.46 9.89 26.28
N ARG A 123 -4.55 10.89 25.41
CA ARG A 123 -5.75 11.73 25.28
C ARG A 123 -6.96 10.93 24.78
N LYS A 124 -6.75 10.04 23.82
CA LYS A 124 -7.78 9.13 23.33
C LYS A 124 -8.33 8.29 24.48
N GLU A 125 -7.47 7.70 25.32
CA GLU A 125 -7.92 6.95 26.50
C GLU A 125 -8.76 7.77 27.47
N VAL A 126 -8.39 9.03 27.73
CA VAL A 126 -9.19 9.95 28.57
C VAL A 126 -10.58 10.18 27.98
N HIS A 127 -10.68 10.44 26.67
CA HIS A 127 -11.97 10.66 26.01
C HIS A 127 -12.82 9.38 25.96
N GLU A 128 -12.21 8.23 25.66
CA GLU A 128 -12.91 6.95 25.69
C GLU A 128 -13.44 6.62 27.08
N TYR A 129 -12.65 6.86 28.13
CA TYR A 129 -13.08 6.69 29.51
C TYR A 129 -14.30 7.55 29.82
N ALA A 130 -14.27 8.84 29.48
CA ALA A 130 -15.39 9.75 29.72
C ALA A 130 -16.67 9.26 29.03
N ILE A 131 -16.57 8.81 27.78
CA ILE A 131 -17.72 8.27 27.03
C ILE A 131 -18.22 6.96 27.64
N LYS A 132 -17.34 6.02 27.96
CA LYS A 132 -17.71 4.74 28.60
C LYS A 132 -18.38 4.97 29.96
N ALA A 133 -17.85 5.89 30.76
CA ALA A 133 -18.42 6.27 32.05
C ALA A 133 -19.82 6.90 31.92
N PHE A 134 -20.05 7.70 30.87
CA PHE A 134 -21.37 8.23 30.54
C PHE A 134 -22.34 7.14 30.09
N MET A 135 -21.90 6.26 29.17
CA MET A 135 -22.74 5.20 28.63
C MET A 135 -23.14 4.15 29.66
N ARG A 136 -22.30 3.87 30.68
CA ARG A 136 -22.53 2.81 31.67
C ARG A 136 -22.91 1.50 30.97
N ASP A 137 -24.03 0.88 31.30
CA ASP A 137 -24.57 -0.35 30.72
C ASP A 137 -25.26 -0.16 29.35
N ALA A 138 -25.44 1.08 28.89
CA ALA A 138 -25.99 1.36 27.57
C ALA A 138 -25.07 0.83 26.46
N THR A 139 -25.68 0.31 25.39
CA THR A 139 -24.96 -0.34 24.28
C THR A 139 -24.63 0.59 23.13
N THR A 140 -25.39 1.67 22.97
CA THR A 140 -25.34 2.57 21.80
C THR A 140 -25.44 4.02 22.26
N LEU A 141 -24.50 4.85 21.83
CA LEU A 141 -24.54 6.29 22.03
C LEU A 141 -25.16 6.96 20.80
N LEU A 142 -26.12 7.84 21.04
CA LEU A 142 -26.78 8.64 20.00
C LEU A 142 -26.26 10.09 20.04
N VAL A 143 -26.08 10.69 18.88
CA VAL A 143 -25.88 12.13 18.69
C VAL A 143 -26.94 12.60 17.72
N ASP A 144 -27.75 13.58 18.12
CA ASP A 144 -28.89 14.10 17.33
C ASP A 144 -29.85 12.99 16.83
N GLY A 145 -30.11 12.01 17.69
CA GLY A 145 -30.99 10.87 17.39
C GLY A 145 -30.38 9.81 16.47
N ARG A 146 -29.12 9.97 16.02
CA ARG A 146 -28.43 9.00 15.16
C ARG A 146 -27.36 8.22 15.93
N PRO A 147 -27.22 6.90 15.71
CA PRO A 147 -26.17 6.11 16.36
C PRO A 147 -24.77 6.57 15.93
N ALA A 148 -24.00 7.09 16.88
CA ALA A 148 -22.63 7.56 16.67
C ALA A 148 -21.57 6.53 17.09
N LEU A 149 -21.86 5.75 18.15
CA LEU A 149 -20.92 4.77 18.70
C LEU A 149 -21.65 3.59 19.35
N THR A 150 -21.02 2.42 19.37
CA THR A 150 -21.46 1.29 20.18
C THR A 150 -20.38 0.81 21.16
N TRP A 151 -20.82 0.33 22.31
CA TRP A 151 -19.98 -0.32 23.32
C TRP A 151 -20.71 -1.56 23.85
N LYS A 152 -20.52 -2.70 23.18
CA LYS A 152 -21.32 -3.92 23.39
C LYS A 152 -20.47 -5.07 23.91
N ALA A 153 -21.02 -5.85 24.84
CA ALA A 153 -20.40 -7.09 25.29
C ALA A 153 -20.36 -8.14 24.17
N ARG A 154 -19.27 -8.88 24.09
CA ARG A 154 -19.14 -10.12 23.32
C ARG A 154 -19.54 -11.31 24.19
N ALA A 155 -19.55 -12.50 23.58
CA ALA A 155 -19.86 -13.76 24.27
C ALA A 155 -18.90 -14.07 25.45
N ASP A 156 -17.68 -13.53 25.42
CA ASP A 156 -16.67 -13.65 26.47
C ASP A 156 -16.80 -12.59 27.58
N GLY A 157 -17.84 -11.73 27.53
CA GLY A 157 -18.07 -10.66 28.48
C GLY A 157 -17.24 -9.39 28.24
N VAL A 158 -16.29 -9.39 27.30
CA VAL A 158 -15.50 -8.20 26.96
C VAL A 158 -16.33 -7.23 26.13
N ARG A 159 -16.39 -5.96 26.54
CA ARG A 159 -17.10 -4.92 25.79
C ARG A 159 -16.21 -4.25 24.77
N VAL A 160 -16.65 -4.21 23.51
CA VAL A 160 -15.90 -3.64 22.40
C VAL A 160 -16.46 -2.28 22.01
N PHE A 161 -15.57 -1.29 21.99
CA PHE A 161 -15.84 0.11 21.66
C PHE A 161 -15.63 0.34 20.16
N ARG A 162 -16.67 0.78 19.44
CA ARG A 162 -16.62 1.04 18.00
C ARG A 162 -17.30 2.36 17.67
N ILE A 163 -16.50 3.30 17.18
CA ILE A 163 -16.98 4.52 16.52
C ILE A 163 -17.55 4.12 15.15
N ARG A 164 -18.68 4.72 14.75
CA ARG A 164 -19.26 4.54 13.40
C ARG A 164 -18.71 5.54 12.40
#